data_AF-A0A7C3BV03-F1
#
_entry.id   AF-A0A7C3BV03-F1
#
_cell.length_a   1.000
_cell.length_b   1.000
_cell.length_c   1.000
_cell.angle_alpha   90.00
_cell.angle_beta   90.00
_cell.angle_gamma   90.00
#
_symmetry.space_group_name_H-M   'P 1'
#
loop_
_entity.id
_entity.type
_entity.pdbx_description
1 polymer ?
#
loop_
_entity_poly.entity_id
_entity_poly.type
_entity_poly.pdbx_seq_one_letter_code
_entity_poly.pdbx_strand_id
1 'polypeptide(L)'
;LLLGNLRLVEDRKLVLNGLDSEAERLREQGKTAMFLGTDGKAVGVIAVADTLKPDAAEAVARLHRMGISIVMLTGDNQRTAEAIAREAGVDRVVAEVLPDRKAEEVKNLQAEGKVVAMVGDGINDAPALAQADVGIAIGTGTDVAMETGDVTLIRGDLKGIVTAISLSRSTVRTIKQNLFWAFAYNTLLIPVAAGVLYLVFGQSGVPSGARFMLGDYGFLNPILAAAAMAASSLTVLSNSLRLRRFRPVQFEHIAQLQPAITVGEETGGGAPMAIDPVCHMEVEESSAAATSEYKGEKYYFCAVGCKKAFDQDPEKYLAAES
;
A
#
# COMPACT_ATOMS: atom_id res chain seq x y z
N LEU A 1 22.93 -32.17 -7.33
CA LEU A 1 22.43 -30.77 -7.31
C LEU A 1 22.54 -30.22 -5.88
N LEU A 2 23.04 -29.00 -5.73
CA LEU A 2 23.16 -28.27 -4.47
C LEU A 2 22.53 -26.88 -4.67
N LEU A 3 21.77 -26.39 -3.70
CA LEU A 3 21.24 -25.03 -3.70
C LEU A 3 21.51 -24.40 -2.33
N GLY A 4 22.13 -23.22 -2.30
CA GLY A 4 22.34 -22.52 -1.04
C GLY A 4 23.10 -21.21 -1.16
N ASN A 5 23.36 -20.60 -0.01
CA ASN A 5 24.10 -19.34 0.08
C ASN A 5 25.62 -19.54 -0.15
N LEU A 6 26.36 -18.44 -0.17
CA LEU A 6 27.82 -18.45 -0.40
C LEU A 6 28.57 -19.38 0.57
N ARG A 7 28.13 -19.48 1.83
CA ARG A 7 28.74 -20.36 2.83
C ARG A 7 28.66 -21.84 2.41
N LEU A 8 27.55 -22.27 1.83
CA LEU A 8 27.41 -23.64 1.30
C LEU A 8 28.35 -23.88 0.12
N VAL A 9 28.56 -22.87 -0.74
CA VAL A 9 29.48 -22.94 -1.88
C VAL A 9 30.92 -23.13 -1.38
N GLU A 10 31.33 -22.36 -0.38
CA GLU A 10 32.65 -22.45 0.25
C GLU A 10 32.87 -23.80 0.94
N ASP A 11 31.89 -24.25 1.76
CA ASP A 11 31.94 -25.52 2.47
C ASP A 11 32.04 -26.73 1.53
N ARG A 12 31.38 -26.65 0.37
CA ARG A 12 31.40 -27.68 -0.68
C ARG A 12 32.49 -27.46 -1.73
N LYS A 13 33.31 -26.40 -1.59
CA LYS A 13 34.41 -26.03 -2.50
C LYS A 13 33.96 -25.96 -3.97
N LEU A 14 32.76 -25.42 -4.22
CA LEU A 14 32.24 -25.27 -5.57
C LEU A 14 32.98 -24.14 -6.29
N VAL A 15 33.35 -24.35 -7.55
CA VAL A 15 33.94 -23.29 -8.39
C VAL A 15 32.83 -22.35 -8.87
N LEU A 16 32.94 -21.06 -8.55
CA LEU A 16 31.92 -20.04 -8.82
C LEU A 16 31.79 -19.60 -10.29
N ASN A 17 32.77 -19.90 -11.14
CA ASN A 17 32.73 -19.64 -12.60
C ASN A 17 32.33 -18.20 -13.01
N GLY A 18 32.68 -17.17 -12.22
CA GLY A 18 32.32 -15.77 -12.52
C GLY A 18 30.89 -15.37 -12.14
N LEU A 19 30.14 -16.26 -11.46
CA LEU A 19 28.80 -15.98 -10.95
C LEU A 19 28.80 -15.11 -9.68
N ASP A 20 29.98 -14.83 -9.12
CA ASP A 20 30.18 -13.98 -7.95
C ASP A 20 29.73 -12.53 -8.20
N SER A 21 30.09 -11.95 -9.36
CA SER A 21 29.69 -10.58 -9.71
C SER A 21 28.19 -10.45 -9.88
N GLU A 22 27.54 -11.46 -10.48
CA GLU A 22 26.10 -11.46 -10.71
C GLU A 22 25.31 -11.69 -9.41
N ALA A 23 25.79 -12.59 -8.55
CA ALA A 23 25.23 -12.77 -7.22
C ALA A 23 25.35 -11.51 -6.37
N GLU A 24 26.47 -10.79 -6.43
CA GLU A 24 26.63 -9.55 -5.68
C GLU A 24 25.75 -8.43 -6.23
N ARG A 25 25.61 -8.30 -7.56
CA ARG A 25 24.64 -7.40 -8.21
C ARG A 25 23.20 -7.67 -7.75
N LEU A 26 22.80 -8.94 -7.66
CA LEU A 26 21.47 -9.33 -7.18
C LEU A 26 21.29 -9.01 -5.69
N ARG A 27 22.33 -9.16 -4.88
CA ARG A 27 22.33 -8.78 -3.46
C ARG A 27 22.28 -7.27 -3.25
N GLU A 28 22.93 -6.47 -4.10
CA GLU A 28 22.84 -5.01 -4.09
C GLU A 28 21.41 -4.52 -4.38
N GLN A 29 20.63 -5.31 -5.13
CA GLN A 29 19.21 -5.09 -5.36
C GLN A 29 18.32 -5.58 -4.20
N GLY A 30 18.90 -5.97 -3.06
CA GLY A 30 18.16 -6.48 -1.90
C GLY A 30 17.65 -7.92 -2.05
N LYS A 31 18.06 -8.64 -3.10
CA LYS A 31 17.62 -10.02 -3.33
C LYS A 31 18.52 -11.01 -2.60
N THR A 32 17.92 -12.08 -2.11
CA THR A 32 18.66 -13.24 -1.57
C THR A 32 19.14 -14.10 -2.73
N ALA A 33 20.43 -14.00 -3.06
CA ALA A 33 21.07 -14.81 -4.09
C ALA A 33 21.49 -16.19 -3.54
N MET A 34 21.07 -17.26 -4.22
CA MET A 34 21.41 -18.65 -3.94
C MET A 34 22.10 -19.28 -5.15
N PHE A 35 23.21 -19.96 -4.92
CA PHE A 35 23.96 -20.63 -5.99
C PHE A 35 23.41 -22.04 -6.23
N LEU A 36 23.22 -22.37 -7.51
CA LEU A 36 22.89 -23.71 -7.97
C LEU A 36 24.17 -24.43 -8.39
N GLY A 37 24.50 -25.54 -7.74
CA GLY A 37 25.69 -26.33 -8.00
C GLY A 37 25.41 -27.74 -8.52
N THR A 38 26.19 -28.19 -9.48
CA THR A 38 26.28 -29.60 -9.91
C THR A 38 27.74 -29.97 -10.18
N ASP A 39 28.11 -31.22 -9.89
CA ASP A 39 29.43 -31.77 -10.21
C ASP A 39 30.64 -30.91 -9.79
N GLY A 40 30.57 -30.32 -8.59
CA GLY A 40 31.66 -29.51 -8.04
C GLY A 40 31.74 -28.07 -8.58
N LYS A 41 30.77 -27.62 -9.39
CA LYS A 41 30.74 -26.29 -10.00
C LYS A 41 29.40 -25.60 -9.74
N ALA A 42 29.43 -24.27 -9.55
CA ALA A 42 28.24 -23.45 -9.63
C ALA A 42 27.86 -23.25 -11.10
N VAL A 43 26.61 -23.55 -11.43
CA VAL A 43 26.04 -23.48 -12.80
C VAL A 43 24.99 -22.38 -12.95
N GLY A 44 24.57 -21.74 -11.85
CA GLY A 44 23.67 -20.59 -11.91
C GLY A 44 23.43 -19.94 -10.55
N VAL A 45 22.74 -18.80 -10.57
CA VAL A 45 22.29 -18.07 -9.38
C VAL A 45 20.77 -17.90 -9.47
N ILE A 46 20.08 -18.26 -8.39
CA ILE A 46 18.65 -18.03 -8.19
C ILE A 46 18.51 -16.93 -7.16
N ALA A 47 17.85 -15.83 -7.53
CA ALA A 47 17.55 -14.75 -6.60
C ALA A 47 16.09 -14.81 -6.15
N VAL A 48 15.87 -14.71 -4.85
CA VAL A 48 14.55 -14.57 -4.23
C VAL A 48 14.47 -13.18 -3.61
N ALA A 49 13.39 -12.46 -3.87
CA ALA A 49 13.17 -11.12 -3.34
C ALA A 49 11.81 -11.04 -2.66
N ASP A 50 11.76 -10.39 -1.51
CA ASP A 50 10.49 -9.89 -1.00
C ASP A 50 10.11 -8.65 -1.81
N THR A 51 9.01 -8.77 -2.55
CA THR A 51 8.51 -7.67 -3.37
C THR A 51 7.64 -6.76 -2.52
N LEU A 52 7.85 -5.44 -2.67
CA LEU A 52 6.93 -4.47 -2.10
C LEU A 52 5.51 -4.68 -2.61
N LYS A 53 4.52 -4.36 -1.77
CA LYS A 53 3.14 -4.28 -2.23
C LYS A 53 3.05 -3.20 -3.33
N PRO A 54 2.26 -3.41 -4.40
CA PRO A 54 2.18 -2.48 -5.53
C PRO A 54 1.82 -1.04 -5.14
N ASP A 55 1.11 -0.87 -4.03
CA ASP A 55 0.66 0.41 -3.51
C ASP A 55 1.60 1.04 -2.45
N ALA A 56 2.69 0.37 -2.08
CA ALA A 56 3.57 0.82 -1.00
C ALA A 56 4.25 2.16 -1.31
N ALA A 57 4.93 2.27 -2.46
CA ALA A 57 5.62 3.50 -2.85
C ALA A 57 4.65 4.69 -2.99
N GLU A 58 3.47 4.45 -3.58
CA GLU A 58 2.46 5.50 -3.70
C GLU A 58 1.92 5.93 -2.32
N ALA A 59 1.66 4.97 -1.42
CA ALA A 59 1.21 5.25 -0.06
C ALA A 59 2.23 6.08 0.73
N VAL A 60 3.51 5.71 0.70
CA VAL A 60 4.60 6.45 1.34
C VAL A 60 4.67 7.88 0.79
N ALA A 61 4.67 8.05 -0.53
CA ALA A 61 4.69 9.39 -1.14
C ALA A 61 3.47 10.24 -0.75
N ARG A 62 2.30 9.63 -0.54
CA ARG A 62 1.09 10.35 -0.09
C ARG A 62 1.18 10.70 1.40
N LEU A 63 1.74 9.85 2.24
CA LEU A 63 2.01 10.15 3.66
C LEU A 63 3.04 11.29 3.81
N HIS A 64 4.08 11.31 2.98
CA HIS A 64 5.03 12.42 2.94
C HIS A 64 4.37 13.76 2.59
N ARG A 65 3.47 13.78 1.59
CA ARG A 65 2.70 14.99 1.25
C ARG A 65 1.74 15.43 2.37
N MET A 66 1.42 14.52 3.30
CA MET A 66 0.68 14.83 4.51
C MET A 66 1.58 15.36 5.65
N GLY A 67 2.91 15.42 5.44
CA GLY A 67 3.91 15.86 6.42
C GLY A 67 4.26 14.79 7.45
N ILE A 68 4.13 13.51 7.10
CA ILE A 68 4.39 12.37 8.00
C ILE A 68 5.70 11.73 7.59
N SER A 69 6.64 11.59 8.52
CA SER A 69 7.89 10.83 8.32
C SER A 69 7.64 9.34 8.52
N ILE A 70 8.24 8.50 7.67
CA ILE A 70 8.10 7.05 7.66
C ILE A 70 9.39 6.41 8.16
N VAL A 71 9.25 5.54 9.16
CA VAL A 71 10.32 4.70 9.68
C VAL A 71 9.96 3.24 9.43
N MET A 72 10.87 2.48 8.83
CA MET A 72 10.71 1.04 8.64
C MET A 72 11.47 0.29 9.74
N LEU A 73 10.77 -0.61 10.44
CA LEU A 73 11.34 -1.54 11.41
C LEU A 73 11.28 -2.95 10.84
N THR A 74 12.43 -3.61 10.68
CA THR A 74 12.49 -4.99 10.16
C THR A 74 13.49 -5.84 10.91
N GLY A 75 13.26 -7.16 10.91
CA GLY A 75 14.22 -8.15 11.38
C GLY A 75 15.25 -8.57 10.33
N ASP A 76 15.08 -8.13 9.08
CA ASP A 76 16.03 -8.41 8.00
C ASP A 76 17.35 -7.69 8.19
N ASN A 77 18.36 -8.13 7.44
CA ASN A 77 19.67 -7.48 7.43
C ASN A 77 19.59 -6.06 6.86
N GLN A 78 20.55 -5.22 7.28
CA GLN A 78 20.62 -3.81 6.90
C GLN A 78 20.59 -3.57 5.38
N ARG A 79 21.32 -4.37 4.59
CA ARG A 79 21.45 -4.16 3.13
C ARG A 79 20.12 -4.38 2.41
N THR A 80 19.43 -5.46 2.74
CA THR A 80 18.11 -5.78 2.18
C THR A 80 17.09 -4.72 2.58
N ALA A 81 17.06 -4.35 3.86
CA ALA A 81 16.15 -3.35 4.38
C ALA A 81 16.32 -1.98 3.71
N GLU A 82 17.57 -1.53 3.52
CA GLU A 82 17.87 -0.28 2.82
C GLU A 82 17.48 -0.30 1.34
N ALA A 83 17.66 -1.44 0.66
CA ALA A 83 17.25 -1.57 -0.75
C ALA A 83 15.73 -1.41 -0.90
N ILE A 84 14.95 -2.11 -0.06
CA ILE A 84 13.49 -2.01 -0.03
C ILE A 84 13.03 -0.61 0.38
N ALA A 85 13.71 0.01 1.36
CA ALA A 85 13.40 1.36 1.80
C ALA A 85 13.61 2.40 0.70
N ARG A 86 14.69 2.28 -0.10
CA ARG A 86 14.92 3.15 -1.25
C ARG A 86 13.83 2.99 -2.32
N GLU A 87 13.40 1.77 -2.59
CA GLU A 87 12.34 1.49 -3.56
C GLU A 87 10.98 2.05 -3.10
N ALA A 88 10.66 1.93 -1.80
CA ALA A 88 9.42 2.47 -1.22
C ALA A 88 9.45 3.98 -0.93
N GLY A 89 10.64 4.60 -0.85
CA GLY A 89 10.81 5.99 -0.47
C GLY A 89 10.75 6.25 1.04
N VAL A 90 11.23 5.35 1.88
CA VAL A 90 11.21 5.46 3.35
C VAL A 90 12.35 6.36 3.87
N ASP A 91 12.10 7.14 4.93
CA ASP A 91 13.06 8.13 5.46
C ASP A 91 14.15 7.52 6.36
N ARG A 92 13.77 6.57 7.23
CA ARG A 92 14.68 5.91 8.18
C ARG A 92 14.40 4.42 8.26
N VAL A 93 15.47 3.63 8.32
CA VAL A 93 15.41 2.17 8.45
C VAL A 93 16.07 1.77 9.76
N VAL A 94 15.41 0.88 10.49
CA VAL A 94 15.96 0.19 11.66
C VAL A 94 15.86 -1.31 11.35
N ALA A 95 16.98 -1.89 10.95
CA ALA A 95 17.07 -3.29 10.56
C ALA A 95 17.56 -4.16 11.73
N GLU A 96 17.50 -5.48 11.55
CA GLU A 96 17.95 -6.49 12.52
C GLU A 96 17.28 -6.35 13.91
N VAL A 97 16.04 -5.86 13.93
CA VAL A 97 15.27 -5.65 15.16
C VAL A 97 14.55 -6.94 15.56
N LEU A 98 14.87 -7.44 16.76
CA LEU A 98 14.14 -8.56 17.37
C LEU A 98 12.70 -8.16 17.73
N PRO A 99 11.71 -9.07 17.68
CA PRO A 99 10.31 -8.78 18.01
C PRO A 99 10.14 -8.02 19.34
N ASP A 100 10.80 -8.49 20.41
CA ASP A 100 10.72 -7.90 21.76
C ASP A 100 11.27 -6.46 21.82
N ARG A 101 12.11 -6.08 20.86
CA ARG A 101 12.80 -4.79 20.81
C ARG A 101 12.07 -3.76 19.93
N LYS A 102 11.07 -4.18 19.14
CA LYS A 102 10.27 -3.24 18.31
C LYS A 102 9.53 -2.21 19.16
N ALA A 103 8.97 -2.62 20.30
CA ALA A 103 8.30 -1.71 21.23
C ALA A 103 9.26 -0.68 21.83
N GLU A 104 10.51 -1.07 22.11
CA GLU A 104 11.51 -0.13 22.60
C GLU A 104 11.87 0.93 21.55
N GLU A 105 11.95 0.56 20.27
CA GLU A 105 12.21 1.53 19.21
C GLU A 105 11.04 2.50 19.02
N VAL A 106 9.80 2.03 19.15
CA VAL A 106 8.62 2.92 19.19
C VAL A 106 8.74 3.91 20.35
N LYS A 107 9.12 3.42 21.54
CA LYS A 107 9.32 4.27 22.72
C LYS A 107 10.46 5.28 22.54
N ASN A 108 11.54 4.91 21.87
CA ASN A 108 12.64 5.81 21.55
C ASN A 108 12.16 6.96 20.64
N LEU A 109 11.40 6.64 19.59
CA LEU A 109 10.80 7.63 18.69
C LEU A 109 9.83 8.57 19.43
N GLN A 110 9.04 8.04 20.37
CA GLN A 110 8.18 8.85 21.24
C GLN A 110 8.99 9.77 22.16
N ALA A 111 10.13 9.30 22.69
CA ALA A 111 11.02 10.11 23.51
C ALA A 111 11.68 11.27 22.73
N GLU A 112 11.80 11.16 21.40
CA GLU A 112 12.18 12.27 20.52
C GLU A 112 11.05 13.33 20.36
N GLY A 113 9.92 13.17 21.03
CA GLY A 113 8.76 14.07 20.98
C GLY A 113 7.86 13.86 19.76
N LYS A 114 7.99 12.72 19.08
CA LYS A 114 7.12 12.34 17.95
C LYS A 114 5.83 11.70 18.47
N VAL A 115 4.74 11.90 17.74
CA VAL A 115 3.53 11.07 17.86
C VAL A 115 3.67 9.93 16.87
N VAL A 116 3.69 8.70 17.37
CA VAL A 116 4.05 7.52 16.59
C VAL A 116 2.81 6.68 16.31
N ALA A 117 2.55 6.45 15.02
CA ALA A 117 1.62 5.41 14.58
C ALA A 117 2.42 4.18 14.15
N MET A 118 2.17 3.03 14.77
CA MET A 118 2.81 1.76 14.41
C MET A 118 1.88 0.98 13.49
N VAL A 119 2.42 0.39 12.42
CA VAL A 119 1.68 -0.44 11.47
C VAL A 119 2.29 -1.83 11.48
N GLY A 120 1.47 -2.86 11.65
CA GLY A 120 1.93 -4.25 11.68
C GLY A 120 0.85 -5.24 11.30
N ASP A 121 1.25 -6.46 10.96
CA ASP A 121 0.37 -7.54 10.51
C ASP A 121 0.46 -8.79 11.40
N GLY A 122 1.29 -8.82 12.43
CA GLY A 122 1.58 -10.05 13.18
C GLY A 122 1.43 -9.97 14.70
N ILE A 123 1.37 -11.15 15.32
CA ILE A 123 1.52 -11.36 16.77
C ILE A 123 2.82 -10.70 17.28
N ASN A 124 3.88 -10.78 16.47
CA ASN A 124 5.20 -10.24 16.79
C ASN A 124 5.23 -8.72 16.92
N ASP A 125 4.25 -8.02 16.33
CA ASP A 125 4.16 -6.56 16.39
C ASP A 125 3.18 -6.07 17.45
N ALA A 126 2.40 -6.96 18.08
CA ALA A 126 1.41 -6.59 19.08
C ALA A 126 1.99 -5.73 20.23
N PRO A 127 3.17 -6.04 20.82
CA PRO A 127 3.77 -5.16 21.83
C PRO A 127 4.11 -3.76 21.29
N ALA A 128 4.56 -3.66 20.05
CA ALA A 128 4.89 -2.39 19.40
C ALA A 128 3.63 -1.59 19.03
N LEU A 129 2.57 -2.28 18.58
CA LEU A 129 1.25 -1.69 18.31
C LEU A 129 0.65 -1.09 19.58
N ALA A 130 0.73 -1.80 20.71
CA ALA A 130 0.24 -1.33 22.00
C ALA A 130 1.06 -0.17 22.58
N GLN A 131 2.36 -0.10 22.26
CA GLN A 131 3.25 0.98 22.73
C GLN A 131 3.06 2.28 21.94
N ALA A 132 2.57 2.20 20.69
CA ALA A 132 2.38 3.36 19.82
C ALA A 132 1.25 4.27 20.34
N ASP A 133 1.27 5.54 19.91
CA ASP A 133 0.15 6.46 20.17
C ASP A 133 -1.10 6.05 19.38
N VAL A 134 -0.90 5.40 18.24
CA VAL A 134 -1.94 4.75 17.43
C VAL A 134 -1.40 3.45 16.86
N GLY A 135 -1.95 2.31 17.27
CA GLY A 135 -1.68 1.00 16.66
C GLY A 135 -2.59 0.76 15.46
N ILE A 136 -2.01 0.46 14.29
CA ILE A 136 -2.75 0.14 13.07
C ILE A 136 -2.45 -1.30 12.65
N ALA A 137 -3.43 -2.18 12.79
CA ALA A 137 -3.34 -3.56 12.37
C ALA A 137 -3.79 -3.73 10.90
N ILE A 138 -3.07 -4.53 10.12
CA ILE A 138 -3.47 -4.90 8.75
C ILE A 138 -4.18 -6.27 8.79
N GLY A 139 -5.39 -6.34 8.23
CA GLY A 139 -6.38 -7.42 8.38
C GLY A 139 -6.05 -8.75 7.70
N THR A 140 -4.85 -8.91 7.16
CA THR A 140 -4.26 -10.24 6.91
C THR A 140 -3.61 -10.82 8.17
N GLY A 141 -3.59 -10.06 9.27
CA GLY A 141 -2.94 -10.42 10.50
C GLY A 141 -3.72 -11.36 11.39
N THR A 142 -3.00 -11.99 12.32
CA THR A 142 -3.53 -12.88 13.35
C THR A 142 -4.52 -12.17 14.27
N ASP A 143 -5.50 -12.89 14.84
CA ASP A 143 -6.54 -12.32 15.73
C ASP A 143 -5.97 -11.42 16.85
N VAL A 144 -4.81 -11.77 17.40
CA VAL A 144 -4.11 -11.00 18.45
C VAL A 144 -3.71 -9.59 17.97
N ALA A 145 -3.26 -9.45 16.73
CA ALA A 145 -2.88 -8.14 16.17
C ALA A 145 -4.11 -7.26 15.93
N MET A 146 -5.23 -7.86 15.48
CA MET A 146 -6.50 -7.15 15.30
C MET A 146 -7.12 -6.68 16.62
N GLU A 147 -6.89 -7.41 17.72
CA GLU A 147 -7.39 -7.05 19.04
C GLU A 147 -6.52 -5.97 19.73
N THR A 148 -5.23 -5.89 19.36
CA THR A 148 -4.28 -4.97 19.99
C THR A 148 -4.24 -3.59 19.33
N GLY A 149 -4.57 -3.49 18.03
CA GLY A 149 -4.56 -2.21 17.29
C GLY A 149 -5.81 -1.35 17.55
N ASP A 150 -5.63 -0.03 17.64
CA ASP A 150 -6.73 0.95 17.71
C ASP A 150 -7.53 1.03 16.40
N VAL A 151 -6.86 0.76 15.28
CA VAL A 151 -7.42 0.81 13.93
C VAL A 151 -7.07 -0.48 13.19
N THR A 152 -8.09 -1.18 12.71
CA THR A 152 -7.90 -2.40 11.91
C THR A 152 -8.29 -2.16 10.46
N LEU A 153 -7.33 -2.34 9.54
CA LEU A 153 -7.54 -2.25 8.11
C LEU A 153 -7.99 -3.60 7.58
N ILE A 154 -9.27 -3.74 7.25
CA ILE A 154 -9.84 -5.01 6.76
C ILE A 154 -9.15 -5.48 5.45
N ARG A 155 -8.71 -4.53 4.61
CA ARG A 155 -7.97 -4.83 3.39
C ARG A 155 -6.48 -4.85 3.69
N GLY A 156 -5.76 -5.80 3.08
CA GLY A 156 -4.30 -5.91 3.16
C GLY A 156 -3.53 -4.84 2.35
N ASP A 157 -4.16 -3.69 2.08
CA ASP A 157 -3.59 -2.58 1.30
C ASP A 157 -3.18 -1.43 2.22
N LEU A 158 -2.12 -0.72 1.83
CA LEU A 158 -1.57 0.42 2.59
C LEU A 158 -2.35 1.71 2.32
N LYS A 159 -3.21 1.71 1.28
CA LYS A 159 -4.15 2.80 0.96
C LYS A 159 -5.10 3.10 2.12
N GLY A 160 -5.47 2.07 2.88
CA GLY A 160 -6.26 2.20 4.10
C GLY A 160 -5.66 3.17 5.12
N ILE A 161 -4.34 3.18 5.28
CA ILE A 161 -3.62 4.04 6.24
C ILE A 161 -3.82 5.52 5.86
N VAL A 162 -3.54 5.86 4.60
CA VAL A 162 -3.69 7.23 4.07
C VAL A 162 -5.13 7.70 4.23
N THR A 163 -6.09 6.81 3.95
CA THR A 163 -7.52 7.11 4.08
C THR A 163 -7.92 7.36 5.53
N ALA A 164 -7.47 6.52 6.46
CA ALA A 164 -7.75 6.65 7.88
C ALA A 164 -7.24 7.99 8.43
N ILE A 165 -6.00 8.37 8.11
CA ILE A 165 -5.43 9.65 8.57
C ILE A 165 -6.14 10.84 7.93
N SER A 166 -6.47 10.76 6.63
CA SER A 166 -7.20 11.82 5.93
C SER A 166 -8.62 12.03 6.48
N LEU A 167 -9.30 10.92 6.81
CA LEU A 167 -10.60 10.94 7.48
C LEU A 167 -10.47 11.56 8.87
N SER A 168 -9.50 11.13 9.67
CA SER A 168 -9.23 11.68 11.01
C SER A 168 -9.04 13.20 10.99
N ARG A 169 -8.17 13.71 10.11
CA ARG A 169 -7.96 15.16 9.93
C ARG A 169 -9.24 15.91 9.57
N SER A 170 -10.07 15.31 8.71
CA SER A 170 -11.37 15.88 8.32
C SER A 170 -12.36 15.89 9.49
N THR A 171 -12.40 14.82 10.27
CA THR A 171 -13.24 14.70 11.47
C THR A 171 -12.83 15.72 12.53
N VAL A 172 -11.54 15.86 12.84
CA VAL A 172 -11.02 16.85 13.80
C VAL A 172 -11.35 18.28 13.34
N ARG A 173 -11.27 18.57 12.03
CA ARG A 173 -11.69 19.87 11.50
C ARG A 173 -13.17 20.13 11.76
N THR A 174 -14.04 19.16 11.50
CA THR A 174 -15.48 19.27 11.78
C THR A 174 -15.77 19.44 13.27
N ILE A 175 -15.05 18.71 14.14
CA ILE A 175 -15.16 18.86 15.60
C ILE A 175 -14.80 20.28 16.03
N LYS A 176 -13.68 20.84 15.54
CA LYS A 176 -13.27 22.22 15.85
C LYS A 176 -14.31 23.25 15.39
N GLN A 177 -14.92 23.05 14.22
CA GLN A 177 -16.01 23.91 13.73
C GLN A 177 -17.25 23.81 14.61
N ASN A 178 -17.63 22.60 15.02
CA ASN A 178 -18.80 22.38 15.88
C ASN A 178 -18.60 23.03 17.25
N LEU A 179 -17.41 22.86 17.86
CA LEU A 179 -17.04 23.52 19.12
C LEU A 179 -17.07 25.04 18.98
N PHE A 180 -16.51 25.58 17.89
CA PHE A 180 -16.55 27.02 17.62
C PHE A 180 -18.00 27.54 17.61
N TRP A 181 -18.91 26.91 16.87
CA TRP A 181 -20.30 27.33 16.84
C TRP A 181 -20.98 27.17 18.19
N ALA A 182 -20.79 26.05 18.88
CA ALA A 182 -21.34 25.81 20.20
C ALA A 182 -20.94 26.90 21.21
N PHE A 183 -19.67 27.32 21.21
CA PHE A 183 -19.20 28.39 22.08
C PHE A 183 -19.56 29.78 21.59
N ALA A 184 -19.62 30.04 20.29
CA ALA A 184 -19.93 31.37 19.75
C ALA A 184 -21.32 31.87 20.22
N TYR A 185 -22.35 31.01 20.13
CA TYR A 185 -23.69 31.38 20.61
C TYR A 185 -23.71 31.63 22.11
N ASN A 186 -23.11 30.74 22.91
CA ASN A 186 -23.09 30.90 24.37
C ASN A 186 -22.31 32.15 24.80
N THR A 187 -21.14 32.38 24.20
CA THR A 187 -20.30 33.55 24.47
C THR A 187 -21.01 34.84 24.11
N LEU A 188 -21.85 34.85 23.07
CA LEU A 188 -22.65 36.01 22.69
C LEU A 188 -23.87 36.20 23.60
N LEU A 189 -24.60 35.13 23.92
CA LEU A 189 -25.87 35.20 24.65
C LEU A 189 -25.70 35.38 26.16
N ILE A 190 -24.63 34.87 26.77
CA ILE A 190 -24.39 34.99 28.22
C ILE A 190 -24.25 36.46 28.66
N PRO A 191 -23.41 37.31 28.05
CA PRO A 191 -23.32 38.73 28.42
C PRO A 191 -24.64 39.48 28.22
N VAL A 192 -25.39 39.14 27.17
CA VAL A 192 -26.71 39.72 26.90
C VAL A 192 -27.71 39.32 27.99
N ALA A 193 -27.75 38.05 28.37
CA ALA A 193 -28.58 37.55 29.47
C ALA A 193 -28.15 38.11 30.84
N ALA A 194 -26.85 38.31 31.05
CA ALA A 194 -26.27 38.92 32.25
C ALA A 194 -26.52 40.44 32.36
N GLY A 195 -27.12 41.06 31.34
CA GLY A 195 -27.57 42.45 31.40
C GLY A 195 -26.58 43.47 30.86
N VAL A 196 -25.60 43.09 30.02
CA VAL A 196 -24.73 44.08 29.35
C VAL A 196 -25.55 45.13 28.57
N LEU A 197 -26.63 44.69 27.92
CA LEU A 197 -27.53 45.59 27.17
C LEU A 197 -28.43 46.45 28.06
N TYR A 198 -28.58 46.12 29.35
CA TYR A 198 -29.30 46.95 30.32
C TYR A 198 -28.61 48.32 30.51
N LEU A 199 -27.28 48.37 30.43
CA LEU A 199 -26.52 49.62 30.56
C LEU A 199 -26.88 50.65 29.48
N VAL A 200 -27.34 50.19 28.31
CA VAL A 200 -27.68 51.03 27.16
C VAL A 200 -29.19 51.27 27.08
N PHE A 201 -30.00 50.23 27.31
CA PHE A 201 -31.46 50.28 27.11
C PHE A 201 -32.27 50.42 28.41
N GLY A 202 -31.64 50.40 29.58
CA GLY A 202 -32.33 50.46 30.87
C GLY A 202 -33.07 51.77 31.14
N GLN A 203 -32.60 52.89 30.59
CA GLN A 203 -33.23 54.21 30.76
C GLN A 203 -34.09 54.64 29.56
N SER A 204 -33.69 54.27 28.34
CA SER A 204 -34.35 54.69 27.09
C SER A 204 -35.41 53.70 26.60
N GLY A 205 -35.45 52.50 27.18
CA GLY A 205 -36.24 51.37 26.68
C GLY A 205 -35.66 50.80 25.38
N VAL A 206 -36.00 49.55 25.08
CA VAL A 206 -35.62 48.90 23.81
C VAL A 206 -36.53 49.41 22.68
N PRO A 207 -35.99 49.75 21.48
CA PRO A 207 -36.80 50.15 20.32
C PRO A 207 -37.88 49.11 19.97
N SER A 208 -39.04 49.55 19.47
CA SER A 208 -40.21 48.71 19.21
C SER A 208 -39.92 47.46 18.37
N GLY A 209 -38.99 47.55 17.41
CA GLY A 209 -38.58 46.42 16.56
C GLY A 209 -37.70 45.37 17.25
N ALA A 210 -36.98 45.73 18.32
CA ALA A 210 -36.06 44.84 19.04
C ALA A 210 -36.63 44.34 20.39
N ARG A 211 -37.76 44.89 20.84
CA ARG A 211 -38.41 44.55 22.12
C ARG A 211 -38.81 43.08 22.23
N PHE A 212 -39.17 42.45 21.11
CA PHE A 212 -39.41 41.00 21.07
C PHE A 212 -38.15 40.19 21.40
N MET A 213 -36.97 40.70 21.01
CA MET A 213 -35.69 40.02 21.20
C MET A 213 -35.05 40.26 22.57
N LEU A 214 -35.06 41.51 23.01
CA LEU A 214 -34.31 41.98 24.18
C LEU A 214 -35.22 42.43 25.33
N GLY A 215 -36.52 42.10 25.26
CA GLY A 215 -37.50 42.50 26.26
C GLY A 215 -37.60 44.01 26.43
N ASP A 216 -38.13 44.43 27.58
CA ASP A 216 -38.38 45.84 27.87
C ASP A 216 -37.12 46.61 28.29
N TYR A 217 -36.18 45.91 28.91
CA TYR A 217 -35.00 46.49 29.56
C TYR A 217 -33.66 45.96 29.03
N GLY A 218 -33.65 45.23 27.90
CA GLY A 218 -32.41 44.73 27.28
C GLY A 218 -32.01 43.29 27.66
N PHE A 219 -32.84 42.56 28.42
CA PHE A 219 -32.59 41.15 28.76
C PHE A 219 -33.01 40.21 27.63
N LEU A 220 -32.21 39.17 27.39
CA LEU A 220 -32.53 38.15 26.39
C LEU A 220 -33.84 37.43 26.71
N ASN A 221 -34.77 37.38 25.76
CA ASN A 221 -35.98 36.58 25.88
C ASN A 221 -35.64 35.07 25.94
N PRO A 222 -36.07 34.32 26.98
CA PRO A 222 -35.80 32.88 27.11
C PRO A 222 -36.24 32.03 25.91
N ILE A 223 -37.33 32.42 25.23
CA ILE A 223 -37.83 31.70 24.04
C ILE A 223 -36.81 31.81 22.89
N LEU A 224 -36.19 32.97 22.71
CA LEU A 224 -35.18 33.15 21.67
C LEU A 224 -33.84 32.53 22.04
N ALA A 225 -33.49 32.51 23.33
CA ALA A 225 -32.37 31.71 23.81
C ALA A 225 -32.57 30.23 23.45
N ALA A 226 -33.77 29.68 23.68
CA ALA A 226 -34.13 28.31 23.32
C ALA A 226 -34.09 28.10 21.79
N ALA A 227 -34.62 29.04 21.00
CA ALA A 227 -34.57 28.97 19.54
C ALA A 227 -33.12 29.00 19.01
N ALA A 228 -32.26 29.86 19.57
CA ALA A 228 -30.84 29.91 19.22
C ALA A 228 -30.12 28.61 19.59
N MET A 229 -30.44 28.00 20.74
CA MET A 229 -29.90 26.68 21.10
C MET A 229 -30.34 25.58 20.14
N ALA A 230 -31.60 25.59 19.70
CA ALA A 230 -32.09 24.65 18.69
C ALA A 230 -31.40 24.84 17.33
N ALA A 231 -31.23 26.09 16.89
CA ALA A 231 -30.53 26.42 15.65
C ALA A 231 -29.05 26.02 15.69
N SER A 232 -28.38 26.17 16.85
CA SER A 232 -27.01 25.71 17.07
C SER A 232 -26.90 24.19 16.91
N SER A 233 -27.78 23.43 17.56
CA SER A 233 -27.84 21.97 17.40
C SER A 233 -28.05 21.55 15.95
N LEU A 234 -28.96 22.20 15.22
CA LEU A 234 -29.19 21.92 13.81
C LEU A 234 -27.96 22.22 12.96
N THR A 235 -27.25 23.31 13.26
CA THR A 235 -26.01 23.70 12.55
C THR A 235 -24.91 22.66 12.78
N VAL A 236 -24.69 22.25 14.03
CA VAL A 236 -23.69 21.24 14.41
C VAL A 236 -24.00 19.88 13.78
N LEU A 237 -25.27 19.45 13.81
CA LEU A 237 -25.70 18.20 13.17
C LEU A 237 -25.51 18.27 11.65
N SER A 238 -25.95 19.36 11.03
CA SER A 238 -25.81 19.56 9.58
C SER A 238 -24.35 19.59 9.15
N ASN A 239 -23.47 20.23 9.93
CA ASN A 239 -22.04 20.27 9.66
C ASN A 239 -21.40 18.88 9.80
N SER A 240 -21.78 18.13 10.84
CA SER A 240 -21.31 16.75 11.05
C SER A 240 -21.69 15.83 9.91
N LEU A 241 -22.92 15.97 9.38
CA LEU A 241 -23.40 15.19 8.24
C LEU A 241 -22.59 15.40 6.95
N ARG A 242 -21.82 16.49 6.83
CA ARG A 242 -20.92 16.72 5.68
C ARG A 242 -19.83 15.65 5.59
N LEU A 243 -19.39 15.07 6.73
CA LEU A 243 -18.41 13.98 6.74
C LEU A 243 -18.92 12.73 6.02
N ARG A 244 -20.24 12.54 5.90
CA ARG A 244 -20.83 11.43 5.14
C ARG A 244 -20.53 11.53 3.63
N ARG A 245 -20.17 12.72 3.14
CA ARG A 245 -19.74 12.96 1.75
C ARG A 245 -18.22 12.93 1.59
N PHE A 246 -17.47 12.54 2.63
CA PHE A 246 -16.02 12.37 2.54
C PHE A 246 -15.69 11.38 1.42
N ARG A 247 -14.76 11.77 0.56
CA ARG A 247 -14.24 10.90 -0.50
C ARG A 247 -12.81 10.50 -0.13
N PRO A 248 -12.50 9.20 -0.09
CA PRO A 248 -11.15 8.75 0.15
C PRO A 248 -10.22 9.24 -0.95
N VAL A 249 -8.93 9.37 -0.61
CA VAL A 249 -7.89 9.77 -1.56
C VAL A 249 -7.83 8.72 -2.67
N GLN A 250 -7.98 9.15 -3.92
CA GLN A 250 -7.85 8.26 -5.07
C GLN A 250 -6.35 7.96 -5.31
N PHE A 251 -6.05 6.67 -5.44
CA PHE A 251 -4.74 6.16 -5.82
C PHE A 251 -4.74 5.93 -7.32
N GLU A 252 -3.78 6.48 -8.04
CA GLU A 252 -3.66 6.28 -9.49
C GLU A 252 -3.14 4.85 -9.70
N HIS A 253 -3.88 4.03 -10.44
CA HIS A 253 -3.45 2.67 -10.75
C HIS A 253 -2.18 2.74 -11.62
N ILE A 254 -1.01 2.57 -11.00
CA ILE A 254 0.18 2.17 -11.75
C ILE A 254 -0.12 0.75 -12.23
N ALA A 255 -0.17 0.56 -13.55
CA ALA A 255 -0.44 -0.71 -14.19
C ALA A 255 0.40 -1.81 -13.52
N GLN A 256 -0.25 -2.93 -13.20
CA GLN A 256 0.34 -4.10 -12.56
C GLN A 256 1.68 -4.45 -13.21
N LEU A 257 2.78 -4.16 -12.53
CA LEU A 257 4.06 -4.78 -12.83
C LEU A 257 3.90 -6.26 -12.46
N GLN A 258 3.64 -7.11 -13.45
CA GLN A 258 3.77 -8.54 -13.28
C GLN A 258 5.18 -8.84 -12.77
N PRO A 259 5.35 -9.77 -11.82
CA PRO A 259 6.68 -10.16 -11.36
C PRO A 259 7.44 -10.71 -12.55
N ALA A 260 8.36 -9.90 -13.08
CA ALA A 260 9.21 -10.27 -14.18
C ALA A 260 10.20 -11.31 -13.67
N ILE A 261 9.91 -12.59 -13.93
CA ILE A 261 10.96 -13.60 -14.02
C ILE A 261 11.78 -13.22 -15.26
N THR A 262 12.75 -12.33 -15.10
CA THR A 262 13.72 -12.01 -16.15
C THR A 262 14.72 -13.15 -16.20
N VAL A 263 14.43 -14.15 -17.03
CA VAL A 263 15.49 -15.04 -17.54
C VAL A 263 16.37 -14.14 -18.41
N GLY A 264 17.66 -14.02 -18.09
CA GLY A 264 18.59 -13.24 -18.90
C GLY A 264 18.57 -13.76 -20.34
N GLU A 265 18.28 -12.87 -21.28
CA GLU A 265 18.23 -13.16 -22.72
C GLU A 265 19.55 -13.80 -23.20
N GLU A 266 19.44 -14.98 -23.80
CA GLU A 266 20.45 -15.46 -24.74
C GLU A 266 20.37 -14.62 -26.01
N THR A 267 21.53 -14.18 -26.48
CA THR A 267 21.70 -13.51 -27.77
C THR A 267 21.36 -14.47 -28.91
N GLY A 268 20.24 -14.25 -29.61
CA GLY A 268 19.94 -14.97 -30.86
C GLY A 268 18.70 -14.40 -31.55
N GLY A 269 18.88 -13.85 -32.76
CA GLY A 269 17.76 -13.34 -33.57
C GLY A 269 16.74 -14.45 -33.84
N GLY A 270 15.46 -14.14 -33.60
CA GLY A 270 14.36 -15.10 -33.72
C GLY A 270 14.35 -15.78 -35.09
N ALA A 271 14.48 -17.10 -35.10
CA ALA A 271 14.29 -17.92 -36.29
C ALA A 271 12.82 -17.84 -36.74
N PRO A 272 12.54 -17.94 -38.06
CA PRO A 272 11.17 -17.95 -38.55
C PRO A 272 10.39 -19.13 -37.92
N MET A 273 9.18 -18.84 -37.44
CA MET A 273 8.25 -19.79 -36.86
C MET A 273 7.24 -20.24 -37.92
N ALA A 274 6.98 -21.53 -38.00
CA ALA A 274 5.94 -22.14 -38.81
C ALA A 274 4.93 -22.88 -37.92
N ILE A 275 3.67 -22.97 -38.34
CA ILE A 275 2.63 -23.67 -37.59
C ILE A 275 2.50 -25.10 -38.11
N ASP A 276 2.53 -26.09 -37.21
CA ASP A 276 2.27 -27.49 -37.55
C ASP A 276 0.77 -27.68 -37.90
N PRO A 277 0.40 -28.07 -39.13
CA PRO A 277 -1.01 -28.18 -39.56
C PRO A 277 -1.83 -29.25 -38.83
N VAL A 278 -1.18 -30.21 -38.16
CA VAL A 278 -1.86 -31.35 -37.51
C VAL A 278 -2.24 -31.01 -36.08
N CYS A 279 -1.38 -30.30 -35.37
CA CYS A 279 -1.57 -30.01 -33.94
C CYS A 279 -1.63 -28.52 -33.58
N HIS A 280 -1.40 -27.64 -34.56
CA HIS A 280 -1.36 -26.18 -34.42
C HIS A 280 -0.32 -25.66 -33.42
N MET A 281 0.73 -26.42 -33.15
CA MET A 281 1.88 -25.93 -32.38
C MET A 281 2.77 -25.06 -33.27
N GLU A 282 3.27 -23.96 -32.71
CA GLU A 282 4.32 -23.16 -33.35
C GLU A 282 5.66 -23.90 -33.25
N VAL A 283 6.35 -24.00 -34.38
CA VAL A 283 7.61 -24.73 -34.53
C VAL A 283 8.61 -23.82 -35.24
N GLU A 284 9.79 -23.64 -34.66
CA GLU A 284 10.88 -22.94 -35.34
C GLU A 284 11.35 -23.76 -36.56
N GLU A 285 11.46 -23.12 -37.72
CA GLU A 285 11.85 -23.81 -38.96
C GLU A 285 13.24 -24.49 -38.86
N SER A 286 14.14 -23.93 -38.04
CA SER A 286 15.50 -24.44 -37.82
C SER A 286 15.57 -25.66 -36.89
N SER A 287 14.58 -25.87 -36.03
CA SER A 287 14.59 -26.94 -35.01
C SER A 287 13.41 -27.91 -35.16
N ALA A 288 12.65 -27.82 -36.25
CA ALA A 288 11.52 -28.70 -36.52
C ALA A 288 11.92 -30.19 -36.49
N ALA A 289 11.15 -30.98 -35.74
CA ALA A 289 11.42 -32.41 -35.57
C ALA A 289 11.29 -33.20 -36.87
N ALA A 290 10.46 -32.73 -37.81
CA ALA A 290 10.36 -33.27 -39.17
C ALA A 290 9.75 -32.24 -40.14
N THR A 291 9.96 -32.43 -41.45
CA THR A 291 9.36 -31.59 -42.50
C THR A 291 8.76 -32.43 -43.62
N SER A 292 7.72 -31.93 -44.30
CA SER A 292 7.12 -32.57 -45.48
C SER A 292 6.78 -31.52 -46.54
N GLU A 293 6.71 -31.92 -47.80
CA GLU A 293 6.43 -31.02 -48.92
C GLU A 293 5.16 -31.47 -49.65
N TYR A 294 4.19 -30.56 -49.80
CA TYR A 294 2.90 -30.86 -50.41
C TYR A 294 2.40 -29.67 -51.23
N LYS A 295 2.00 -29.91 -52.49
CA LYS A 295 1.57 -28.88 -53.47
C LYS A 295 2.58 -27.73 -53.65
N GLY A 296 3.88 -28.00 -53.46
CA GLY A 296 4.98 -27.03 -53.64
C GLY A 296 5.29 -26.18 -52.42
N GLU A 297 4.60 -26.40 -51.30
CA GLU A 297 4.83 -25.71 -50.02
C GLU A 297 5.47 -26.68 -49.01
N LYS A 298 6.40 -26.17 -48.20
CA LYS A 298 7.11 -26.95 -47.18
C LYS A 298 6.48 -26.73 -45.80
N TYR A 299 6.08 -27.82 -45.16
CA TYR A 299 5.45 -27.84 -43.85
C TYR A 299 6.41 -28.38 -42.78
N TYR A 300 6.34 -27.78 -41.59
CA TYR A 300 7.19 -28.09 -40.45
C TYR A 300 6.36 -28.70 -39.32
N PHE A 301 6.87 -29.75 -38.68
CA PHE A 301 6.12 -30.54 -37.71
C PHE A 301 6.84 -30.60 -36.36
N CYS A 302 6.05 -30.51 -35.28
CA CYS A 302 6.56 -30.55 -33.91
C CYS A 302 7.07 -31.95 -33.51
N ALA A 303 6.58 -32.99 -34.20
CA ALA A 303 6.97 -34.38 -33.98
C ALA A 303 6.87 -35.23 -35.26
N VAL A 304 7.63 -36.32 -35.30
CA VAL A 304 7.57 -37.33 -36.38
C VAL A 304 6.17 -37.95 -36.52
N GLY A 305 5.41 -38.00 -35.41
CA GLY A 305 4.00 -38.44 -35.41
C GLY A 305 3.09 -37.52 -36.23
N CYS A 306 3.21 -36.20 -36.05
CA CYS A 306 2.45 -35.20 -36.81
C CYS A 306 2.78 -35.28 -38.31
N LYS A 307 4.06 -35.41 -38.66
CA LYS A 307 4.45 -35.64 -40.05
C LYS A 307 3.79 -36.89 -40.66
N LYS A 308 3.83 -38.03 -39.96
CA LYS A 308 3.22 -39.27 -40.46
C LYS A 308 1.71 -39.14 -40.64
N ALA A 309 1.03 -38.44 -39.74
CA ALA A 309 -0.39 -38.18 -39.84
C ALA A 309 -0.73 -37.26 -41.03
N PHE A 310 0.09 -36.22 -41.25
CA PHE A 310 -0.05 -35.32 -42.40
C PHE A 310 0.19 -36.06 -43.73
N ASP A 311 1.26 -36.84 -43.85
CA ASP A 311 1.58 -37.57 -45.08
C ASP A 311 0.52 -38.60 -45.49
N GLN A 312 -0.28 -39.10 -44.54
CA GLN A 312 -1.34 -40.06 -44.80
C GLN A 312 -2.59 -39.43 -45.43
N ASP A 313 -2.92 -38.20 -45.03
CA ASP A 313 -4.10 -37.49 -45.55
C ASP A 313 -3.91 -35.95 -45.41
N PRO A 314 -3.08 -35.33 -46.29
CA PRO A 314 -2.77 -33.91 -46.19
C PRO A 314 -3.99 -33.00 -46.39
N GLU A 315 -4.93 -33.41 -47.23
CA GLU A 315 -6.11 -32.58 -47.58
C GLU A 315 -7.02 -32.39 -46.37
N LYS A 316 -7.13 -33.38 -45.49
CA LYS A 316 -7.90 -33.27 -44.25
C LYS A 316 -7.44 -32.14 -43.32
N TYR A 317 -6.13 -31.95 -43.20
CA TYR A 317 -5.55 -30.95 -42.29
C TYR A 317 -5.46 -29.56 -42.92
N LEU A 318 -5.39 -29.49 -44.25
CA LEU A 318 -5.37 -28.24 -45.00
C LEU A 318 -6.76 -27.71 -45.35
N ALA A 319 -7.80 -28.54 -45.33
CA ALA A 319 -9.19 -28.14 -45.58
C ALA A 319 -9.86 -27.40 -44.40
N ALA A 320 -9.21 -27.31 -43.24
CA ALA A 320 -9.73 -26.62 -42.06
C ALA A 320 -9.51 -25.09 -42.09
N GLU A 321 -8.74 -24.56 -43.06
CA GLU A 321 -8.38 -23.13 -43.16
C GLU A 321 -9.00 -22.40 -44.37
N SER A 322 -10.10 -22.92 -44.94
CA SER A 322 -10.89 -22.24 -45.99
C SER A 322 -12.26 -21.79 -45.51
#